data_AF-A0A920RN19-F1
#
_entry.id   AF-A0A920RN19-F1
#
_cell.length_a   1.000
_cell.length_b   1.000
_cell.length_c   1.000
_cell.angle_alpha   90.00
_cell.angle_beta   90.00
_cell.angle_gamma   90.00
#
_symmetry.space_group_name_H-M   'P 1'
#
loop_
_entity.id
_entity.type
_entity.pdbx_description
1 polymer ?
#
loop_
_entity_poly.entity_id
_entity_poly.type
_entity_poly.pdbx_seq_one_letter_code
_entity_poly.pdbx_strand_id
1 'polypeptide(L)'
;MGKGDDAITGPSVSNSASAGAGLPFAPPVRYDVNTLPTKAVFFDVDGDGDLDLAVPNSESGGSGTQDDSVSILLNNGDGTFAAGTESTVGDSPNNVVAGDLDSGR
;
A
#
# COMPACT_ATOMS: atom_id res chain seq x y z
N MET A 1 -2.61 14.34 -17.22
CA MET A 1 -2.79 13.00 -16.62
C MET A 1 -2.86 13.23 -15.13
N GLY A 2 -4.04 13.04 -14.53
CA GLY A 2 -4.33 13.41 -13.15
C GLY A 2 -3.54 12.51 -12.20
N LYS A 3 -2.91 13.10 -11.19
CA LYS A 3 -2.31 12.31 -10.11
C LYS A 3 -3.47 11.62 -9.38
N GLY A 4 -3.36 10.32 -9.13
CA GLY A 4 -4.34 9.56 -8.36
C GLY A 4 -4.38 10.09 -6.94
N ASP A 5 -5.57 10.10 -6.35
CA ASP A 5 -5.78 10.49 -4.96
C ASP A 5 -5.96 9.17 -4.18
N ASP A 6 -4.87 8.66 -3.60
CA ASP A 6 -4.90 7.39 -2.87
C ASP A 6 -5.42 7.60 -1.44
N ALA A 7 -6.39 6.77 -1.03
CA ALA A 7 -6.97 6.76 0.30
C ALA A 7 -6.88 5.37 0.93
N ILE A 8 -6.36 5.31 2.15
CA ILE A 8 -6.34 4.10 2.98
C ILE A 8 -7.65 4.06 3.77
N THR A 9 -8.52 3.07 3.53
CA THR A 9 -9.83 2.98 4.23
C THR A 9 -10.22 1.53 4.54
N GLY A 10 -10.53 1.22 5.81
CA GLY A 10 -10.87 -0.16 6.22
C GLY A 10 -9.72 -1.13 5.91
N PRO A 11 -9.93 -2.43 5.65
CA PRO A 11 -8.86 -3.40 5.34
C PRO A 11 -8.26 -3.27 3.92
N SER A 12 -8.42 -2.10 3.27
CA SER A 12 -8.06 -1.93 1.85
C SER A 12 -7.39 -0.58 1.57
N VAL A 13 -6.50 -0.58 0.58
CA VAL A 13 -6.07 0.64 -0.12
C VAL A 13 -7.06 0.90 -1.25
N SER A 14 -7.53 2.15 -1.39
CA SER A 14 -8.42 2.58 -2.46
C SER A 14 -7.75 3.68 -3.28
N ASN A 15 -7.50 3.42 -4.56
CA ASN A 15 -7.12 4.48 -5.50
C ASN A 15 -8.40 5.10 -6.09
N SER A 16 -8.57 6.42 -5.93
CA SER A 16 -9.56 7.20 -6.67
C SER A 16 -8.84 8.01 -7.74
N ALA A 17 -8.87 7.54 -8.99
CA ALA A 17 -8.32 8.29 -10.11
C ALA A 17 -9.06 9.64 -10.25
N SER A 18 -8.33 10.75 -10.19
CA SER A 18 -8.90 12.07 -10.43
C SER A 18 -9.29 12.19 -11.92
N ALA A 19 -10.59 12.13 -12.19
CA ALA A 19 -11.13 12.54 -13.48
C ALA A 19 -10.99 14.07 -13.53
N GLY A 20 -10.00 14.56 -14.27
CA GLY A 20 -9.53 15.95 -14.18
C GLY A 20 -10.62 17.03 -14.09
N ALA A 21 -10.28 18.13 -13.40
CA ALA A 21 -11.03 19.38 -13.26
C ALA A 21 -12.58 19.26 -13.32
N GLY A 22 -13.17 18.63 -12.30
CA GLY A 22 -14.60 18.77 -11.99
C GLY A 22 -15.50 17.59 -12.37
N LEU A 23 -14.93 16.45 -12.75
CA LEU A 23 -15.69 15.20 -12.89
C LEU A 23 -15.69 14.41 -11.57
N PRO A 24 -16.75 13.65 -11.27
CA PRO A 24 -16.76 12.76 -10.11
C PRO A 24 -15.61 11.74 -10.26
N PHE A 25 -14.96 11.41 -9.13
CA PHE A 25 -13.96 10.36 -9.08
C PHE A 25 -14.49 9.07 -9.71
N ALA A 26 -13.64 8.37 -10.46
CA ALA A 26 -13.97 7.02 -10.88
C ALA A 26 -14.25 6.15 -9.63
N PRO A 27 -15.09 5.11 -9.72
CA PRO A 27 -15.30 4.18 -8.61
C PRO A 27 -13.94 3.68 -8.10
N PRO A 28 -13.70 3.69 -6.78
CA PRO A 28 -12.41 3.31 -6.22
C PRO A 28 -12.13 1.83 -6.51
N VAL A 29 -10.91 1.54 -6.97
CA VAL A 29 -10.39 0.18 -7.04
C VAL A 29 -9.82 -0.18 -5.67
N ARG A 30 -10.22 -1.33 -5.12
CA ARG A 30 -9.80 -1.81 -3.80
C ARG A 30 -8.72 -2.87 -3.92
N TYR A 31 -7.67 -2.70 -3.16
CA TYR A 31 -6.61 -3.69 -2.97
C TYR A 31 -6.66 -4.19 -1.54
N ASP A 32 -6.93 -5.48 -1.37
CA ASP A 32 -7.04 -6.11 -0.06
C ASP A 32 -5.63 -6.29 0.53
N VAL A 33 -5.41 -5.73 1.72
CA VAL A 33 -4.16 -5.83 2.49
C VAL A 33 -4.41 -6.49 3.85
N ASN A 34 -5.49 -7.28 3.91
CA ASN A 34 -5.84 -8.19 5.00
C ASN A 34 -6.10 -7.65 6.42
N THR A 35 -5.71 -6.46 6.86
CA THR A 35 -6.24 -5.85 8.10
C THR A 35 -6.09 -4.33 8.12
N LEU A 36 -6.78 -3.66 9.06
CA LEU A 36 -6.91 -2.20 9.24
C LEU A 36 -5.56 -1.45 9.11
N PRO A 37 -5.19 -0.99 7.91
CA PRO A 37 -3.97 -0.29 7.67
C PRO A 37 -4.14 1.15 8.16
N THR A 38 -3.27 1.57 9.07
CA THR A 38 -3.29 2.93 9.62
C THR A 38 -2.21 3.82 9.02
N LYS A 39 -1.27 3.22 8.29
CA LYS A 39 -0.10 3.84 7.68
C LYS A 39 0.16 3.19 6.32
N ALA A 40 0.87 3.91 5.45
CA ALA A 40 1.55 3.33 4.30
C ALA A 40 2.73 4.23 3.93
N VAL A 41 3.67 3.66 3.18
CA VAL A 41 4.80 4.41 2.60
C VAL A 41 4.90 4.11 1.11
N PHE A 42 5.26 5.14 0.35
CA PHE A 42 5.55 5.01 -1.08
C PHE A 42 7.05 4.90 -1.29
N PHE A 43 7.49 3.90 -2.04
CA PHE A 43 8.89 3.64 -2.37
C PHE A 43 8.97 2.75 -3.62
N ASP A 44 9.95 2.97 -4.48
CA ASP A 44 10.21 2.13 -5.65
C ASP A 44 10.92 0.84 -5.19
N VAL A 45 10.17 -0.24 -5.04
CA VAL A 45 10.66 -1.47 -4.38
C VAL A 45 11.22 -2.48 -5.38
N ASP A 46 10.83 -2.39 -6.65
CA ASP A 46 11.29 -3.27 -7.72
C ASP A 46 12.23 -2.60 -8.74
N GLY A 47 12.46 -1.30 -8.60
CA GLY A 47 13.44 -0.52 -9.36
C GLY A 47 12.97 -0.13 -10.75
N ASP A 48 11.66 -0.16 -11.00
CA ASP A 48 11.09 0.14 -12.32
C ASP A 48 10.86 1.64 -12.56
N GLY A 49 11.01 2.46 -11.51
CA GLY A 49 10.87 3.92 -11.54
C GLY A 49 9.49 4.43 -11.16
N ASP A 50 8.53 3.54 -10.87
CA ASP A 50 7.22 3.88 -10.36
C ASP A 50 7.16 3.67 -8.83
N LEU A 51 6.43 4.54 -8.13
CA LEU A 51 6.32 4.41 -6.68
C LEU A 51 5.32 3.30 -6.34
N ASP A 52 5.81 2.28 -5.63
CA ASP A 52 5.01 1.20 -5.05
C ASP A 52 4.50 1.59 -3.66
N LEU A 53 3.63 0.74 -3.10
CA LEU A 53 3.03 0.98 -1.79
C LEU A 53 3.32 -0.17 -0.82
N ALA A 54 3.90 0.16 0.33
CA ALA A 54 4.07 -0.78 1.44
C ALA A 54 3.12 -0.44 2.59
N VAL A 55 2.40 -1.45 3.08
CA VAL A 55 1.31 -1.30 4.04
C VAL A 55 1.52 -2.27 5.22
N PRO A 56 1.73 -1.78 6.45
CA PRO A 56 1.71 -2.62 7.64
C PRO A 56 0.29 -3.08 7.96
N ASN A 57 0.18 -4.37 8.23
CA ASN A 57 -1.05 -5.05 8.57
C ASN A 57 -0.88 -5.58 9.99
N SER A 58 -1.71 -5.06 10.90
CA SER A 58 -1.74 -5.52 12.28
C SER A 58 -3.13 -6.05 12.59
N GLU A 59 -3.21 -7.31 13.00
CA GLU A 59 -4.40 -7.91 13.56
C GLU A 59 -4.69 -7.25 14.92
N SER A 60 -5.51 -6.19 14.91
CA SER A 60 -5.97 -5.53 16.13
C SER A 60 -6.92 -6.44 16.91
N GLY A 61 -6.38 -7.43 17.62
CA GLY A 61 -7.22 -8.37 18.37
C GLY A 61 -6.53 -9.19 19.46
N GLY A 62 -5.20 -9.15 19.60
CA GLY A 62 -4.51 -9.98 20.60
C GLY A 62 -4.74 -11.49 20.39
N SER A 63 -5.07 -11.89 19.15
CA SER A 63 -5.38 -13.26 18.75
C SER A 63 -4.22 -14.23 19.02
N GLY A 64 -3.00 -13.72 19.24
CA GLY A 64 -1.79 -14.54 19.43
C GLY A 64 -1.37 -15.27 18.16
N THR A 65 -2.06 -15.01 17.05
CA THR A 65 -1.68 -15.41 15.69
C THR A 65 -0.61 -14.43 15.22
N GLN A 66 0.59 -14.93 14.96
CA GLN A 66 1.74 -14.17 14.46
C GLN A 66 1.60 -13.85 12.95
N ASP A 67 0.37 -13.53 12.52
CA ASP A 67 0.04 -13.35 11.11
C ASP A 67 0.11 -11.87 10.70
N ASP A 68 0.70 -11.03 11.56
CA ASP A 68 1.00 -9.65 11.22
C ASP A 68 1.99 -9.60 10.06
N SER A 69 1.74 -8.70 9.12
CA SER A 69 2.48 -8.67 7.87
C SER A 69 2.72 -7.26 7.38
N VAL A 70 3.58 -7.13 6.38
CA VAL A 70 3.63 -5.95 5.52
C VAL A 70 3.27 -6.41 4.11
N SER A 71 2.19 -5.87 3.55
CA SER A 71 1.82 -6.06 2.15
C SER A 71 2.56 -5.05 1.28
N ILE A 72 3.11 -5.53 0.17
CA ILE A 72 3.68 -4.71 -0.90
C ILE A 72 2.73 -4.78 -2.10
N LEU A 73 2.39 -3.61 -2.64
CA LEU A 73 1.54 -3.42 -3.80
C LEU A 73 2.39 -2.75 -4.88
N LEU A 74 2.60 -3.44 -5.99
CA LEU A 74 3.45 -2.95 -7.09
C LEU A 74 2.64 -2.06 -8.02
N ASN A 75 3.12 -0.87 -8.35
CA ASN A 75 2.44 0.06 -9.23
C ASN A 75 2.75 -0.27 -10.70
N ASN A 76 1.73 -0.43 -11.54
CA ASN A 76 1.92 -0.75 -12.96
C ASN A 76 2.31 0.48 -13.81
N GLY A 77 2.72 1.59 -13.19
CA GLY A 77 3.04 2.87 -13.85
C GLY A 77 1.85 3.69 -14.34
N ASP A 78 0.64 3.17 -14.21
CA ASP A 78 -0.61 3.87 -14.55
C ASP A 78 -1.45 4.25 -13.31
N GLY A 79 -0.89 4.03 -12.11
CA GLY A 79 -1.56 4.24 -10.83
C GLY A 79 -2.41 3.05 -10.39
N THR A 80 -2.51 1.98 -11.18
CA THR A 80 -3.09 0.71 -10.70
C THR A 80 -2.03 -0.13 -10.00
N PHE A 81 -2.43 -0.86 -8.98
CA PHE A 81 -1.54 -1.75 -8.25
C PHE A 81 -1.77 -3.23 -8.61
N ALA A 82 -0.71 -4.02 -8.61
CA ALA A 82 -0.74 -5.47 -8.58
C ALA A 82 -0.41 -5.97 -7.16
N ALA A 83 -0.89 -7.17 -6.82
CA ALA A 83 -0.46 -7.82 -5.59
C ALA A 83 1.03 -8.13 -5.68
N GLY A 84 1.82 -7.53 -4.79
CA GLY A 84 3.23 -7.85 -4.62
C GLY A 84 3.43 -8.97 -3.61
N THR A 85 4.40 -8.77 -2.72
CA THR A 85 4.76 -9.74 -1.68
C THR A 85 4.13 -9.38 -0.34
N GLU A 86 3.75 -10.39 0.43
CA GLU A 86 3.40 -10.25 1.84
C GLU A 86 4.55 -10.80 2.69
N SER A 87 5.08 -9.97 3.58
CA SER A 87 6.15 -10.38 4.49
C SER A 87 5.63 -10.44 5.91
N THR A 88 5.58 -11.65 6.50
CA THR A 88 5.24 -11.82 7.92
C THR A 88 6.28 -11.11 8.78
N VAL A 89 5.80 -10.33 9.74
CA VAL A 89 6.62 -9.58 10.70
C VAL A 89 6.27 -10.00 12.13
N GLY A 90 7.04 -9.49 13.09
CA GLY A 90 6.72 -9.68 14.50
C GLY A 90 5.42 -8.99 14.90
N ASP A 91 4.99 -9.25 16.13
CA ASP A 91 3.73 -8.77 16.69
C ASP A 91 3.58 -7.23 16.59
N SER A 92 2.43 -6.80 16.08
CA SER A 92 1.93 -5.43 16.04
C SER A 92 2.87 -4.44 15.31
N PRO A 93 3.08 -4.58 13.99
CA PRO A 93 3.85 -3.63 13.20
C PRO A 93 3.15 -2.26 13.14
N ASN A 94 3.63 -1.31 13.95
CA ASN A 94 2.99 -0.01 14.10
C ASN A 94 3.37 1.01 13.03
N ASN A 95 4.58 0.92 12.48
CA ASN A 95 5.11 1.89 11.51
C ASN A 95 6.00 1.18 10.49
N VAL A 96 5.96 1.66 9.25
CA VAL A 96 6.90 1.29 8.19
C VAL A 96 7.64 2.55 7.78
N VAL A 97 8.95 2.43 7.57
CA VAL A 97 9.80 3.42 6.94
C VAL A 97 10.52 2.75 5.79
N ALA A 98 10.63 3.44 4.66
CA ALA A 98 11.35 2.95 3.50
C ALA A 98 12.59 3.83 3.24
N GLY A 99 13.66 3.20 2.83
CA GLY A 99 14.91 3.85 2.46
C GLY A 99 15.85 2.86 1.81
N ASP A 100 16.65 3.34 0.87
CA ASP A 100 17.78 2.59 0.32
C ASP A 100 18.90 2.52 1.40
N LEU A 101 19.29 1.30 1.76
CA LEU A 101 20.31 1.02 2.78
C LEU A 101 21.64 0.56 2.17
N ASP A 102 21.69 0.24 0.88
CA ASP A 102 22.83 -0.43 0.26
C ASP A 102 23.30 0.18 -1.07
N SER A 103 22.76 1.35 -1.44
CA SER A 103 23.08 2.08 -2.69
C SER A 103 22.55 1.40 -3.96
N GLY A 104 21.65 0.43 -3.82
CA GLY A 104 20.89 -0.15 -4.94
C GLY A 104 19.88 0.86 -5.46
N ARG A 105 19.90 1.12 -6.77
CA ARG A 105 18.85 1.90 -7.43
C ARG A 105 17.51 1.21 -7.30
#